data_AF-A0A940DRB2-F1
#
_entry.id   AF-A0A940DRB2-F1
#
_cell.length_a   1.000
_cell.length_b   1.000
_cell.length_c   1.000
_cell.angle_alpha   90.00
_cell.angle_beta   90.00
_cell.angle_gamma   90.00
#
_symmetry.space_group_name_H-M   'P 1'
#
loop_
_entity.id
_entity.type
_entity.pdbx_description
1 polymer ?
#
loop_
_entity_poly.entity_id
_entity_poly.type
_entity_poly.pdbx_seq_one_letter_code
_entity_poly.pdbx_strand_id
1 'polypeptide(L)'
;MADRMTKQQRHLCMSHIRSKDTKPEVAVRKGLFAAGFRYRLNVSALPGTPDIVLKKYHTVIFVNGCFWHGHGGCRHFVLPQTNRQFWQDKIERNIRRDAAVKTRLEALGWKVIVLWECELNTVARRAETLPALTARILENAREYEQEQAARRALRKERRKEKEGKETRRRCLEEEVGRRYHVPGRIVRASMDSDDDILSQ
;
A
#
# COMPACT_ATOMS: atom_id res chain seq x y z
N MET A 1 -37.29 5.40 -2.01
CA MET A 1 -38.25 4.27 -1.97
C MET A 1 -38.42 3.81 -0.54
N ALA A 2 -39.66 3.58 -0.11
CA ALA A 2 -39.94 2.88 1.14
C ALA A 2 -39.44 1.43 1.05
N ASP A 3 -39.12 0.83 2.19
CA ASP A 3 -38.70 -0.57 2.26
C ASP A 3 -39.81 -1.48 1.74
N ARG A 4 -39.49 -2.32 0.74
CA ARG A 4 -40.42 -3.29 0.16
C ARG A 4 -40.46 -4.61 0.93
N MET A 5 -39.55 -4.79 1.89
CA MET A 5 -39.43 -6.02 2.68
C MET A 5 -40.04 -5.85 4.07
N THR A 6 -40.59 -6.93 4.62
CA THR A 6 -40.95 -6.95 6.05
C THR A 6 -39.70 -6.93 6.92
N LYS A 7 -39.83 -6.57 8.21
CA LYS A 7 -38.69 -6.55 9.15
C LYS A 7 -37.96 -7.89 9.21
N GLN A 8 -38.68 -9.01 9.19
CA GLN A 8 -38.10 -10.36 9.18
C GLN A 8 -37.35 -10.66 7.87
N GLN A 9 -37.94 -10.30 6.72
CA GLN A 9 -37.28 -10.46 5.42
C GLN A 9 -36.01 -9.63 5.31
N ARG A 10 -36.03 -8.38 5.81
CA ARG A 10 -34.84 -7.53 5.86
C ARG A 10 -33.78 -8.09 6.80
N HIS A 11 -34.17 -8.58 7.97
CA HIS A 11 -33.23 -9.24 8.89
C HIS A 11 -32.54 -10.43 8.24
N LEU A 12 -33.29 -11.31 7.58
CA LEU A 12 -32.74 -12.46 6.85
C LEU A 12 -31.83 -12.01 5.69
N CYS A 13 -32.26 -11.02 4.90
CA CYS A 13 -31.44 -10.48 3.82
C CYS A 13 -30.10 -9.97 4.35
N MET A 14 -30.11 -9.19 5.43
CA MET A 14 -28.90 -8.66 6.06
C MET A 14 -28.01 -9.76 6.64
N SER A 15 -28.57 -10.83 7.21
CA SER A 15 -27.77 -11.96 7.73
C SER A 15 -27.08 -12.78 6.64
N HIS A 16 -27.57 -12.73 5.40
CA HIS A 16 -26.95 -13.39 4.26
C HIS A 16 -25.83 -12.57 3.59
N ILE A 17 -25.66 -11.30 3.96
CA ILE A 17 -24.59 -10.44 3.41
C ILE A 17 -23.27 -10.87 4.03
N ARG A 18 -22.45 -11.57 3.24
CA ARG A 18 -21.13 -12.02 3.65
C ARG A 18 -20.14 -10.87 3.61
N SER A 19 -19.23 -10.84 4.58
CA SER A 19 -18.15 -9.86 4.66
C SER A 19 -16.91 -10.24 3.83
N LYS A 20 -16.87 -11.46 3.27
CA LYS A 20 -15.74 -12.04 2.53
C LYS A 20 -16.28 -12.94 1.43
N ASP A 21 -15.47 -13.15 0.38
CA ASP A 21 -15.78 -14.05 -0.73
C ASP A 21 -17.06 -13.63 -1.47
N THR A 22 -17.26 -12.33 -1.61
CA THR A 22 -18.38 -11.80 -2.37
C THR A 22 -18.24 -12.17 -3.86
N LYS A 23 -19.37 -12.20 -4.58
CA LYS A 23 -19.37 -12.50 -6.03
C LYS A 23 -18.39 -11.63 -6.84
N PRO A 24 -18.29 -10.29 -6.64
CA PRO A 24 -17.32 -9.48 -7.36
C PRO A 24 -15.87 -9.81 -6.98
N GLU A 25 -15.56 -10.07 -5.70
CA GLU A 25 -14.23 -10.51 -5.27
C GLU A 25 -13.81 -11.81 -5.98
N VAL A 26 -14.70 -12.81 -5.98
CA VAL A 26 -14.43 -14.11 -6.61
C VAL A 26 -14.16 -13.94 -8.11
N ALA A 27 -14.88 -13.03 -8.78
CA ALA A 27 -14.69 -12.76 -10.20
C ALA A 27 -13.30 -12.15 -10.49
N VAL A 28 -12.87 -11.16 -9.69
CA VAL A 28 -11.54 -10.55 -9.81
C VAL A 28 -10.45 -11.59 -9.55
N ARG A 29 -10.62 -12.43 -8.52
CA ARG A 29 -9.68 -13.51 -8.21
C ARG A 29 -9.49 -14.48 -9.36
N LYS A 30 -10.58 -14.96 -9.96
CA LYS A 30 -10.52 -15.85 -11.13
C LYS A 30 -9.83 -15.16 -12.32
N GLY A 31 -10.13 -13.90 -12.58
CA GLY A 31 -9.50 -13.11 -13.64
C GLY A 31 -7.99 -12.94 -13.44
N LEU A 32 -7.56 -12.57 -12.24
CA LEU A 32 -6.14 -12.42 -11.90
C LEU A 32 -5.39 -13.74 -11.98
N PHE A 33 -6.00 -14.83 -11.50
CA PHE A 33 -5.40 -16.16 -11.57
C PHE A 33 -5.25 -16.63 -13.03
N ALA A 34 -6.27 -16.44 -13.87
CA ALA A 34 -6.21 -16.75 -15.29
C ALA A 34 -5.13 -15.94 -16.03
N ALA A 35 -4.88 -14.70 -15.59
CA ALA A 35 -3.80 -13.86 -16.08
C ALA A 35 -2.41 -14.19 -15.49
N GLY A 36 -2.30 -15.22 -14.65
CA GLY A 36 -1.03 -15.72 -14.11
C GLY A 36 -0.53 -15.00 -12.86
N PHE A 37 -1.32 -14.12 -12.25
CA PHE A 37 -0.92 -13.41 -11.03
C PHE A 37 -1.11 -14.27 -9.78
N ARG A 38 -0.09 -14.28 -8.92
CA ARG A 38 -0.17 -14.87 -7.58
C ARG A 38 -0.47 -13.79 -6.55
N TYR A 39 -1.54 -13.96 -5.80
CA TYR A 39 -1.97 -13.02 -4.77
C TYR A 39 -2.16 -13.71 -3.41
N ARG A 40 -2.17 -12.89 -2.35
CA ARG A 40 -2.65 -13.27 -1.02
C ARG A 40 -3.98 -12.60 -0.75
N LEU A 41 -4.81 -13.25 0.07
CA LEU A 41 -6.14 -12.74 0.44
C LEU A 41 -6.15 -12.29 1.89
N ASN A 42 -6.98 -11.29 2.19
CA ASN A 42 -7.34 -10.88 3.56
C ASN A 42 -6.13 -10.70 4.48
N VAL A 43 -5.14 -9.92 4.04
CA VAL A 43 -3.89 -9.74 4.79
C VAL A 43 -4.10 -8.75 5.93
N SER A 44 -4.35 -9.26 7.14
CA SER A 44 -4.56 -8.45 8.36
C SER A 44 -3.34 -7.65 8.81
N ALA A 45 -2.15 -8.01 8.33
CA ALA A 45 -0.92 -7.27 8.61
C ALA A 45 -0.89 -5.89 7.92
N LEU A 46 -1.75 -5.65 6.93
CA LEU A 46 -1.85 -4.37 6.23
C LEU A 46 -3.04 -3.56 6.74
N PRO A 47 -2.93 -2.22 6.81
CA PRO A 47 -4.04 -1.35 7.16
C PRO A 47 -5.27 -1.62 6.29
N GLY A 48 -6.43 -1.78 6.93
CA GLY A 48 -7.70 -1.99 6.24
C GLY A 48 -7.96 -3.39 5.70
N THR A 49 -7.09 -4.37 5.96
CA THR A 49 -7.24 -5.78 5.51
C THR A 49 -7.63 -5.88 4.04
N PRO A 50 -6.74 -5.49 3.10
CA PRO A 50 -7.02 -5.53 1.68
C PRO A 50 -7.45 -6.92 1.21
N ASP A 51 -8.42 -6.92 0.28
CA ASP A 51 -9.02 -8.15 -0.26
C ASP A 51 -7.98 -8.97 -1.00
N ILE A 52 -7.19 -8.32 -1.86
CA ILE A 52 -6.18 -8.95 -2.69
C ILE A 52 -4.86 -8.18 -2.58
N VAL A 53 -3.79 -8.90 -2.26
CA VAL A 53 -2.44 -8.35 -2.11
C VAL A 53 -1.48 -9.03 -3.06
N LEU A 54 -0.85 -8.22 -3.91
CA LEU A 54 0.13 -8.63 -4.90
C LEU A 54 1.53 -8.17 -4.45
N LYS A 55 2.13 -8.93 -3.53
CA LYS A 55 3.42 -8.56 -2.91
C LYS A 55 4.54 -8.31 -3.92
N LYS A 56 4.64 -9.14 -4.98
CA LYS A 56 5.66 -8.99 -6.03
C LYS A 56 5.55 -7.65 -6.76
N TYR A 57 4.32 -7.16 -6.95
CA TYR A 57 4.01 -5.98 -7.74
C TYR A 57 3.74 -4.75 -6.86
N HIS A 58 3.99 -4.86 -5.55
CA HIS A 58 3.74 -3.83 -4.54
C HIS A 58 2.34 -3.16 -4.64
N THR A 59 1.35 -3.95 -5.03
CA THR A 59 -0.01 -3.46 -5.32
C THR A 59 -1.02 -4.15 -4.40
N VAL A 60 -1.97 -3.37 -3.89
CA VAL A 60 -3.13 -3.85 -3.13
C VAL A 60 -4.40 -3.48 -3.86
N ILE A 61 -5.38 -4.38 -3.85
CA ILE A 61 -6.65 -4.19 -4.53
C ILE A 61 -7.77 -4.32 -3.50
N PHE A 62 -8.64 -3.31 -3.48
CA PHE A 62 -9.90 -3.31 -2.74
C PHE A 62 -11.06 -3.50 -3.70
N VAL A 63 -11.98 -4.40 -3.36
CA VAL A 63 -13.21 -4.63 -4.11
C VAL A 63 -14.37 -4.06 -3.31
N ASN A 64 -14.70 -2.80 -3.59
CA ASN A 64 -15.70 -2.05 -2.84
C ASN A 64 -17.11 -2.27 -3.39
N GLY A 65 -18.03 -2.63 -2.49
CA GLY A 65 -19.46 -2.60 -2.80
C GLY A 65 -19.94 -1.16 -2.97
N CYS A 66 -20.65 -0.87 -4.07
CA CYS A 66 -21.09 0.50 -4.38
C CYS A 66 -21.97 1.13 -3.28
N PHE A 67 -22.77 0.30 -2.61
CA PHE A 67 -23.67 0.74 -1.54
C PHE A 67 -22.93 1.11 -0.25
N TRP A 68 -21.98 0.28 0.19
CA TRP A 68 -21.35 0.41 1.52
C TRP A 68 -20.27 1.50 1.60
N HIS A 69 -19.63 1.78 0.46
CA HIS A 69 -18.54 2.75 0.35
C HIS A 69 -18.96 4.04 -0.36
N GLY A 70 -20.24 4.19 -0.70
CA GLY A 70 -20.78 5.44 -1.24
C GLY A 70 -20.24 5.82 -2.61
N HIS A 71 -20.39 4.95 -3.61
CA HIS A 71 -19.91 5.24 -4.96
C HIS A 71 -20.67 6.44 -5.58
N GLY A 72 -19.98 7.56 -5.78
CA GLY A 72 -20.52 8.75 -6.44
C GLY A 72 -20.96 8.47 -7.88
N GLY A 73 -22.15 8.94 -8.26
CA GLY A 73 -22.68 8.81 -9.63
C GLY A 73 -23.12 7.40 -10.04
N CYS A 74 -23.14 6.43 -9.12
CA CYS A 74 -23.54 5.06 -9.43
C CYS A 74 -25.05 4.86 -9.29
N ARG A 75 -25.71 4.27 -10.30
CA ARG A 75 -27.14 3.87 -10.22
C ARG A 75 -27.45 2.87 -9.11
N HIS A 76 -26.44 2.14 -8.63
CA HIS A 76 -26.57 1.13 -7.57
C HIS A 76 -26.40 1.73 -6.17
N PHE A 77 -25.97 2.99 -6.08
CA PHE A 77 -25.91 3.71 -4.82
C PHE A 77 -27.22 4.48 -4.60
N VAL A 78 -28.09 3.92 -3.77
CA VAL A 78 -29.34 4.58 -3.38
C VAL A 78 -29.42 4.59 -1.86
N LEU A 79 -29.46 5.79 -1.28
CA LEU A 79 -29.65 5.95 0.16
C LEU A 79 -31.05 5.45 0.56
N PRO A 80 -31.16 4.54 1.55
CA PRO A 80 -32.44 4.13 2.08
C PRO A 80 -33.18 5.32 2.67
N GLN A 81 -34.48 5.43 2.39
CA GLN A 81 -35.34 6.47 3.00
C GLN A 81 -35.57 6.18 4.50
N THR A 82 -35.61 4.90 4.89
CA THR A 82 -35.70 4.47 6.28
C THR A 82 -34.35 4.63 6.99
N ASN A 83 -34.34 5.24 8.18
CA ASN A 83 -33.13 5.49 8.99
C ASN A 83 -32.02 6.23 8.23
N ARG A 84 -32.42 7.25 7.45
CA ARG A 84 -31.52 7.99 6.56
C ARG A 84 -30.28 8.54 7.27
N GLN A 85 -30.46 9.20 8.42
CA GLN A 85 -29.34 9.78 9.19
C GLN A 85 -28.31 8.72 9.57
N PHE A 86 -28.76 7.58 10.12
CA PHE A 86 -27.89 6.46 10.47
C PHE A 86 -27.10 5.94 9.26
N TRP A 87 -27.74 5.81 8.10
CA TRP A 87 -27.08 5.34 6.88
C TRP A 87 -26.08 6.36 6.34
N GLN A 88 -26.43 7.65 6.36
CA GLN A 88 -25.52 8.73 5.96
C GLN A 88 -24.27 8.74 6.83
N ASP A 89 -24.43 8.76 8.15
CA ASP A 89 -23.30 8.77 9.09
C ASP A 89 -22.43 7.51 8.95
N LYS A 90 -23.05 6.35 8.71
CA LYS A 90 -22.35 5.08 8.50
C LYS A 90 -21.52 5.07 7.21
N ILE A 91 -22.10 5.52 6.10
CA ILE A 91 -21.42 5.59 4.81
C ILE A 91 -20.28 6.61 4.88
N GLU A 92 -20.53 7.78 5.45
CA GLU A 92 -19.50 8.81 5.60
C GLU A 92 -18.33 8.31 6.46
N ARG A 93 -18.61 7.61 7.56
CA ARG A 93 -17.57 6.98 8.39
C ARG A 93 -16.76 5.96 7.60
N ASN A 94 -17.40 5.18 6.72
CA ASN A 94 -16.70 4.22 5.87
C ASN A 94 -15.79 4.94 4.87
N ILE A 95 -16.29 5.96 4.17
CA ILE A 95 -15.49 6.78 3.24
C ILE A 95 -14.27 7.38 3.94
N ARG A 96 -14.47 7.98 5.13
CA ARG A 96 -13.36 8.54 5.93
C ARG A 96 -12.34 7.47 6.32
N ARG A 97 -12.80 6.28 6.70
CA ARG A 97 -11.92 5.15 7.03
C ARG A 97 -11.13 4.68 5.80
N ASP A 98 -11.78 4.56 4.65
CA ASP A 98 -11.14 4.10 3.41
C ASP A 98 -10.07 5.09 2.95
N ALA A 99 -10.35 6.40 3.05
CA ALA A 99 -9.38 7.44 2.77
C ALA A 99 -8.15 7.32 3.70
N ALA A 100 -8.38 7.17 5.01
CA ALA A 100 -7.29 7.00 5.97
C ALA A 100 -6.47 5.72 5.73
N VAL A 101 -7.12 4.61 5.35
CA VAL A 101 -6.47 3.35 4.99
C VAL A 101 -5.62 3.53 3.74
N LYS A 102 -6.16 4.17 2.70
CA LYS A 102 -5.44 4.47 1.45
C LYS A 102 -4.18 5.27 1.72
N THR A 103 -4.27 6.37 2.46
CA THR A 103 -3.10 7.19 2.81
C THR A 103 -2.04 6.41 3.59
N ARG A 104 -2.44 5.54 4.53
CA ARG A 104 -1.49 4.69 5.26
C ARG A 104 -0.79 3.69 4.37
N LEU A 105 -1.51 3.10 3.40
CA LEU A 105 -0.93 2.15 2.46
C LEU A 105 0.05 2.83 1.50
N GLU A 106 -0.32 4.01 1.00
CA GLU A 106 0.55 4.84 0.15
C GLU A 106 1.81 5.29 0.89
N ALA A 107 1.71 5.65 2.18
CA ALA A 107 2.86 5.98 3.01
C ALA A 107 3.81 4.80 3.24
N LEU A 108 3.28 3.57 3.26
CA LEU A 108 4.06 2.33 3.26
C LEU A 108 4.62 1.98 1.86
N GLY A 109 4.34 2.80 0.85
CA GLY A 109 4.77 2.66 -0.55
C GLY A 109 3.85 1.81 -1.42
N TRP A 110 2.74 1.28 -0.87
CA TRP A 110 1.86 0.38 -1.62
C TRP A 110 1.01 1.16 -2.61
N LYS A 111 0.87 0.63 -3.83
CA LYS A 111 -0.05 1.18 -4.83
C LYS A 111 -1.44 0.60 -4.57
N VAL A 112 -2.41 1.48 -4.33
CA VAL A 112 -3.79 1.10 -3.99
C VAL A 112 -4.67 1.20 -5.23
N ILE A 113 -5.31 0.09 -5.60
CA ILE A 113 -6.33 0.05 -6.66
C ILE A 113 -7.68 -0.25 -6.01
N VAL A 114 -8.69 0.56 -6.32
CA VAL A 114 -10.06 0.33 -5.87
C VAL A 114 -10.89 -0.06 -7.08
N LEU A 115 -11.54 -1.22 -7.00
CA LEU A 115 -12.48 -1.72 -7.99
C LEU A 115 -13.88 -1.65 -7.40
N TRP A 116 -14.82 -1.12 -8.17
CA TRP A 116 -16.20 -1.03 -7.72
C TRP A 116 -17.02 -2.21 -8.23
N GLU A 117 -17.96 -2.68 -7.40
CA GLU A 117 -18.87 -3.77 -7.77
C GLU A 117 -19.60 -3.51 -9.10
N CYS A 118 -19.97 -2.26 -9.40
CA CYS A 118 -20.65 -1.93 -10.66
C CYS A 118 -19.81 -2.16 -11.91
N GLU A 119 -18.49 -2.13 -11.79
CA GLU A 119 -17.53 -2.43 -12.88
C GLU A 119 -17.36 -3.94 -13.06
N LEU A 120 -17.78 -4.75 -12.07
CA LEU A 120 -17.57 -6.19 -12.05
C LEU A 120 -18.87 -7.00 -12.22
N ASN A 121 -20.03 -6.34 -12.18
CA ASN A 121 -21.32 -7.01 -12.16
C ASN A 121 -21.69 -7.70 -13.49
N THR A 122 -21.18 -7.21 -14.63
CA THR A 122 -21.50 -7.77 -15.96
C THR A 122 -20.28 -8.41 -16.63
N VAL A 123 -20.51 -9.39 -17.50
CA VAL A 123 -19.44 -10.06 -18.26
C VAL A 123 -18.69 -9.07 -19.14
N ALA A 124 -19.40 -8.20 -19.86
CA ALA A 124 -18.80 -7.17 -20.73
C ALA A 124 -17.87 -6.23 -19.94
N ARG A 125 -18.34 -5.71 -18.81
CA ARG A 125 -17.50 -4.83 -17.96
C ARG A 125 -16.29 -5.55 -17.40
N ARG A 126 -16.43 -6.81 -16.96
CA ARG A 126 -15.28 -7.62 -16.53
C ARG A 126 -14.25 -7.81 -17.64
N ALA A 127 -14.70 -8.00 -18.89
CA ALA A 127 -13.81 -8.16 -20.04
C ALA A 127 -13.02 -6.88 -20.35
N GLU A 128 -13.56 -5.70 -20.01
CA GLU A 128 -12.86 -4.41 -20.13
C GLU A 128 -11.95 -4.12 -18.92
N THR A 129 -12.49 -4.30 -17.71
CA THR A 129 -11.82 -3.90 -16.46
C THR A 129 -10.65 -4.82 -16.11
N LEU A 130 -10.75 -6.13 -16.37
CA LEU A 130 -9.68 -7.07 -16.00
C LEU A 130 -8.36 -6.83 -16.77
N PRO A 131 -8.36 -6.64 -18.11
CA PRO A 131 -7.15 -6.26 -18.83
C PRO A 131 -6.57 -4.90 -18.39
N ALA A 132 -7.43 -3.92 -18.13
CA ALA A 132 -6.98 -2.62 -17.64
C ALA A 132 -6.32 -2.74 -16.25
N LEU A 133 -6.89 -3.57 -15.37
CA LEU A 133 -6.34 -3.87 -14.06
C LEU A 133 -4.98 -4.56 -14.16
N THR A 134 -4.83 -5.57 -15.03
CA THR A 134 -3.56 -6.28 -15.18
C THR A 134 -2.47 -5.37 -15.76
N ALA A 135 -2.80 -4.52 -16.73
CA ALA A 135 -1.88 -3.51 -17.26
C ALA A 135 -1.41 -2.56 -16.15
N ARG A 136 -2.33 -2.06 -15.31
CA ARG A 136 -1.99 -1.17 -14.20
C ARG A 136 -1.09 -1.84 -13.16
N ILE A 137 -1.34 -3.11 -12.83
CA ILE A 137 -0.50 -3.88 -11.90
C ILE A 137 0.95 -3.98 -12.42
N LEU A 138 1.11 -4.20 -13.73
CA LEU A 138 2.43 -4.29 -14.35
C LEU A 138 3.15 -2.94 -14.40
N GLU A 139 2.43 -1.85 -14.66
CA GLU A 139 2.97 -0.49 -14.59
C GLU A 139 3.47 -0.16 -13.18
N ASN A 140 2.64 -0.39 -12.16
CA ASN A 140 3.00 -0.19 -10.75
C ASN A 140 4.27 -0.98 -10.35
N ALA A 141 4.44 -2.18 -10.89
CA ALA A 141 5.61 -2.98 -10.61
C ALA A 141 6.88 -2.40 -11.23
N ARG A 142 6.80 -1.86 -12.46
CA ARG A 142 7.93 -1.17 -13.10
C ARG A 142 8.32 0.07 -12.31
N GLU A 143 7.36 0.88 -11.88
CA GLU A 143 7.60 2.05 -11.03
C GLU A 143 8.30 1.65 -9.73
N TYR A 144 7.78 0.62 -9.05
CA TYR A 144 8.37 0.14 -7.81
C TYR A 144 9.80 -0.39 -8.01
N GLU A 145 10.06 -1.15 -9.08
CA GLU A 145 11.40 -1.64 -9.40
C GLU A 145 12.39 -0.49 -9.65
N GLN A 146 11.97 0.56 -10.36
CA GLN A 146 12.79 1.76 -10.57
C GLN A 146 13.11 2.48 -9.26
N GLU A 147 12.10 2.68 -8.40
CA GLU A 147 12.30 3.28 -7.08
C GLU A 147 13.26 2.46 -6.21
N GLN A 148 13.14 1.13 -6.22
CA GLN A 148 14.05 0.25 -5.47
C GLN A 148 15.47 0.26 -6.05
N ALA A 149 15.63 0.32 -7.37
CA ALA A 149 16.93 0.43 -8.01
C ALA A 149 17.63 1.76 -7.63
N ALA A 150 16.92 2.88 -7.66
CA ALA A 150 17.43 4.18 -7.23
C ALA A 150 17.85 4.17 -5.75
N ARG A 151 17.03 3.61 -4.85
CA ARG A 151 17.38 3.45 -3.43
C ARG A 151 18.63 2.59 -3.22
N ARG A 152 18.81 1.53 -4.01
CA ARG A 152 20.01 0.67 -3.96
C ARG A 152 21.25 1.40 -4.49
N ALA A 153 21.12 2.20 -5.54
CA ALA A 153 22.20 3.02 -6.09
C ALA A 153 22.69 4.04 -5.05
N LEU A 154 21.77 4.80 -4.44
CA LEU A 154 22.11 5.77 -3.40
C LEU A 154 22.82 5.12 -2.20
N ARG A 155 22.37 3.92 -1.78
CA ARG A 155 23.04 3.15 -0.71
C ARG A 155 24.47 2.76 -1.09
N LYS A 156 24.70 2.37 -2.35
CA LYS A 156 26.05 2.05 -2.85
C LYS A 156 26.94 3.29 -2.88
N GLU A 157 26.43 4.44 -3.31
CA GLU A 157 27.17 5.72 -3.31
C GLU A 157 27.57 6.12 -1.88
N ARG A 158 26.63 6.10 -0.94
CA ARG A 158 26.93 6.39 0.48
C ARG A 158 27.97 5.44 1.07
N ARG A 159 27.96 4.17 0.67
CA ARG A 159 28.97 3.18 1.10
C ARG A 159 30.35 3.52 0.51
N LYS A 160 30.44 3.83 -0.79
CA LYS A 160 31.69 4.25 -1.44
C LYS A 160 32.27 5.53 -0.83
N GLU A 161 31.41 6.50 -0.52
CA GLU A 161 31.83 7.75 0.11
C GLU A 161 32.43 7.49 1.50
N LYS A 162 31.79 6.62 2.30
CA LYS A 162 32.31 6.20 3.61
C LYS A 162 33.65 5.47 3.47
N GLU A 163 33.75 4.48 2.58
CA GLU A 163 34.99 3.76 2.30
C GLU A 163 36.11 4.73 1.84
N GLY A 164 35.79 5.73 1.01
CA GLY A 164 36.74 6.74 0.56
C GLY A 164 37.15 7.75 1.64
N LYS A 165 36.28 8.07 2.60
CA LYS A 165 36.63 8.87 3.79
C LYS A 165 37.53 8.09 4.74
N GLU A 166 37.19 6.83 4.99
CA GLU A 166 37.98 5.91 5.83
C GLU A 166 39.38 5.66 5.24
N THR A 167 39.47 5.42 3.93
CA THR A 167 40.76 5.27 3.23
C THR A 167 41.62 6.54 3.35
N ARG A 168 41.02 7.73 3.16
CA ARG A 168 41.73 9.01 3.32
C ARG A 168 42.21 9.23 4.76
N ARG A 169 41.37 8.91 5.75
CA ARG A 169 41.75 8.99 7.17
C ARG A 169 42.93 8.09 7.48
N ARG A 170 42.91 6.84 7.00
CA ARG A 170 44.01 5.88 7.20
C ARG A 170 45.32 6.35 6.58
N CYS A 171 45.29 6.89 5.36
CA CYS A 171 46.48 7.45 4.73
C CYS A 171 47.05 8.65 5.52
N LEU A 172 46.19 9.56 5.99
CA LEU A 172 46.59 10.67 6.85
C LEU A 172 47.22 10.19 8.16
N GLU A 173 46.63 9.20 8.84
CA GLU A 173 47.18 8.59 10.06
C GLU A 173 48.56 7.97 9.80
N GLU A 174 48.74 7.25 8.68
CA GLU A 174 50.04 6.68 8.28
C GLU A 174 51.09 7.75 7.96
N GLU A 175 50.72 8.82 7.25
CA GLU A 175 51.64 9.92 6.91
C GLU A 175 52.07 10.69 8.16
N VAL A 176 51.14 11.04 9.04
CA VAL A 176 51.41 11.72 10.30
C VAL A 176 52.30 10.85 11.19
N GLY A 177 52.04 9.54 11.29
CA GLY A 177 52.86 8.62 12.06
C GLY A 177 54.28 8.41 11.51
N ARG A 178 54.49 8.54 10.19
CA ARG A 178 55.84 8.52 9.58
C ARG A 178 56.59 9.84 9.80
N ARG A 179 55.90 10.97 9.72
CA ARG A 179 56.51 12.31 9.78
C ARG A 179 56.75 12.78 11.21
N TYR A 180 55.92 12.33 12.15
CA TYR A 180 55.99 12.66 13.56
C TYR A 180 55.88 11.37 14.38
N HIS A 181 56.87 11.07 15.23
CA HIS A 181 56.76 9.96 16.18
C HIS A 181 55.78 10.36 17.29
N VAL A 182 54.48 10.17 17.05
CA VAL A 182 53.42 10.52 18.00
C VAL A 182 53.24 9.38 19.02
N PRO A 183 53.51 9.58 20.32
CA PRO A 183 53.27 8.55 21.33
C PRO A 183 51.78 8.19 21.40
N GLY A 184 51.45 6.89 21.49
CA GLY A 184 50.07 6.37 21.37
C GLY A 184 49.06 6.86 22.41
N ARG A 185 49.49 7.65 23.41
CA ARG A 185 48.63 8.30 24.41
C ARG A 185 47.93 9.56 23.87
N ILE A 186 48.49 10.22 22.84
CA ILE A 186 47.92 11.44 22.23
C ILE A 186 46.85 11.10 21.17
N VAL A 187 47.04 10.01 20.42
CA VAL A 187 46.14 9.59 19.32
C VAL A 187 44.71 9.28 19.81
N ARG A 188 44.55 8.73 21.02
CA ARG A 188 43.23 8.40 21.58
C ARG A 188 42.43 9.63 21.99
N ALA A 189 43.10 10.70 22.46
CA ALA A 189 42.42 11.91 22.93
C ALA A 189 41.73 12.69 21.79
N SER A 190 42.24 12.59 20.56
CA SER A 190 41.65 13.25 19.37
C SER A 190 40.44 12.51 18.81
N MET A 191 40.39 11.17 18.95
CA MET A 191 39.26 10.35 18.45
C MET A 191 37.97 10.59 19.20
N ASP A 192 38.04 10.86 20.50
CA ASP A 192 36.85 11.12 21.33
C ASP A 192 36.27 12.53 21.13
N SER A 193 36.99 13.43 20.46
CA SER A 193 36.59 14.84 20.28
C SER A 193 35.80 15.10 18.98
N ASP A 194 35.93 14.24 17.97
CA ASP A 194 35.28 14.42 16.66
C ASP A 194 33.81 13.93 16.61
N ASP A 195 33.39 13.07 17.56
CA ASP A 195 31.99 12.62 17.65
C ASP A 195 31.04 13.70 18.22
N ASP A 196 31.56 14.70 18.95
CA ASP A 196 30.76 15.78 19.57
C ASP A 196 30.50 16.98 18.64
N ILE A 197 31.22 17.12 17.52
CA ILE A 197 31.09 18.28 16.61
C ILE A 197 30.04 18.06 15.49
N LEU A 198 29.52 16.83 15.32
CA LEU A 198 28.46 16.51 14.36
C LEU A 198 27.05 16.46 14.98
N SER A 199 26.88 16.91 16.22
CA SER A 199 25.62 16.86 17.00
C SER A 199 24.98 18.22 17.30
N GLN A 200 25.38 19.32 16.64
CA GLN A 200 24.68 20.62 16.75
C GLN A 200 24.16 21.11 15.41
#